data_AF-A0A7G7W9I4-F1
#
_entry.id   AF-A0A7G7W9I4-F1
#
_cell.length_a   1.000
_cell.length_b   1.000
_cell.length_c   1.000
_cell.angle_alpha   90.00
_cell.angle_beta   90.00
_cell.angle_gamma   90.00
#
_symmetry.space_group_name_H-M   'P 1'
#
loop_
_entity.id
_entity.type
_entity.pdbx_description
1 polymer ?
#
loop_
_entity_poly.entity_id
_entity_poly.type
_entity_poly.pdbx_seq_one_letter_code
_entity_poly.pdbx_strand_id
1 'polypeptide(L)'
;MFRKATLPLMLLVLLCATVALSATITLFQAAFDGSNVRVTWEVANEAGVQSYELYRKANNEPAFGRISTTSPSGQMRYQYLDTDVYRGTQGGGPYTYRLTVRTTTGDQSYTSTLGQTPSAVQRSWGSIKSMFR
;
A
#
# COMPACT_ATOMS: atom_id res chain seq x y z
N MET A 1 -23.90 -44.03 29.69
CA MET A 1 -24.20 -44.01 28.25
C MET A 1 -23.86 -42.65 27.57
N PHE A 2 -22.91 -41.87 28.09
CA PHE A 2 -22.68 -40.45 27.67
C PHE A 2 -21.35 -40.16 26.94
N ARG A 3 -20.53 -41.17 26.63
CA ARG A 3 -19.19 -40.96 26.02
C ARG A 3 -19.18 -40.69 24.51
N LYS A 4 -20.33 -40.79 23.82
CA LYS A 4 -20.41 -40.71 22.35
C LYS A 4 -20.73 -39.30 21.82
N ALA A 5 -21.23 -38.39 22.66
CA ALA A 5 -21.66 -37.04 22.24
C ALA A 5 -20.55 -35.97 22.36
N THR A 6 -19.43 -36.28 23.03
CA THR A 6 -18.31 -35.34 23.19
C THR A 6 -17.46 -35.21 21.93
N LEU A 7 -17.29 -36.30 21.16
CA LEU A 7 -16.55 -36.31 19.91
C LEU A 7 -17.14 -35.39 18.82
N PRO A 8 -18.45 -35.43 18.49
CA PRO A 8 -19.02 -34.56 17.47
C PRO A 8 -19.05 -33.09 17.91
N LEU A 9 -19.20 -32.81 19.21
CA LEU A 9 -19.13 -31.45 19.76
C LEU A 9 -17.71 -30.87 19.63
N MET A 10 -16.69 -31.69 19.90
CA MET A 10 -15.29 -31.28 19.75
C MET A 10 -14.89 -31.10 18.28
N LEU A 11 -15.43 -31.94 17.37
CA LEU A 11 -15.24 -31.81 15.92
C LEU A 11 -15.92 -30.56 15.35
N LEU A 12 -17.09 -30.18 15.86
CA LEU A 12 -17.82 -28.96 15.48
C LEU A 12 -17.09 -27.70 15.94
N VAL A 13 -16.50 -27.70 17.14
CA VAL A 13 -15.66 -26.60 17.64
C VAL A 13 -14.37 -26.46 16.82
N LEU A 14 -13.78 -27.58 16.36
CA LEU A 14 -12.62 -27.55 15.46
C LEU A 14 -12.97 -27.00 14.07
N LEU A 15 -14.17 -27.30 13.56
CA LEU A 15 -14.63 -26.81 12.25
C LEU A 15 -14.88 -25.28 12.23
N CYS A 16 -15.29 -24.70 13.37
CA CYS A 16 -15.51 -23.26 13.50
C CYS A 16 -14.22 -22.45 13.75
N ALA A 17 -13.09 -23.11 14.05
CA ALA A 17 -11.85 -22.44 14.43
C ALA A 17 -10.94 -22.06 13.25
N THR A 18 -11.40 -22.18 11.99
CA THR A 18 -10.66 -21.69 10.84
C THR A 18 -10.78 -20.17 10.76
N VAL A 19 -10.08 -19.47 11.66
CA VAL A 19 -9.78 -18.06 11.45
C VAL A 19 -8.90 -18.00 10.21
N ALA A 20 -9.48 -17.57 9.09
CA ALA A 20 -8.72 -17.28 7.88
C ALA A 20 -7.72 -16.18 8.23
N LEU A 21 -6.46 -16.56 8.43
CA LEU A 21 -5.35 -15.62 8.54
C LEU A 21 -5.30 -14.86 7.22
N SER A 22 -5.74 -13.61 7.25
CA SER A 22 -5.75 -12.74 6.08
C SER A 22 -4.56 -11.79 6.12
N ALA A 23 -4.13 -11.36 4.94
CA ALA A 23 -3.09 -10.37 4.81
C ALA A 23 -3.51 -9.07 5.51
N THR A 24 -2.58 -8.49 6.28
CA THR A 24 -2.84 -7.26 7.03
C THR A 24 -1.76 -6.24 6.73
N ILE A 25 -2.13 -5.20 5.99
CA ILE A 25 -1.29 -4.01 5.76
C ILE A 25 -1.52 -3.01 6.89
N THR A 26 -0.44 -2.60 7.56
CA THR A 26 -0.48 -1.63 8.67
C THR A 26 -0.18 -0.21 8.20
N LEU A 27 0.58 -0.07 7.12
CA LEU A 27 0.96 1.20 6.53
C LEU A 27 0.98 1.09 5.02
N PHE A 28 0.47 2.13 4.34
CA PHE A 28 0.72 2.35 2.92
C PHE A 28 0.90 3.86 2.68
N GLN A 29 2.10 4.24 2.24
CA GLN A 29 2.46 5.65 2.10
C GLN A 29 3.32 5.89 0.85
N ALA A 30 2.98 6.93 0.09
CA ALA A 30 3.85 7.52 -0.91
C ALA A 30 4.44 8.83 -0.36
N ALA A 31 5.75 9.02 -0.50
CA ALA A 31 6.44 10.23 -0.08
C ALA A 31 7.49 10.64 -1.11
N PHE A 32 7.71 11.95 -1.26
CA PHE A 32 8.80 12.45 -2.10
C PHE A 32 10.16 12.05 -1.52
N ASP A 33 11.05 11.59 -2.39
CA ASP A 33 12.44 11.25 -2.09
C ASP A 33 13.33 11.90 -3.15
N GLY A 34 13.71 13.15 -2.89
CA GLY A 34 14.39 14.01 -3.88
C GLY A 34 13.52 14.29 -5.11
N SER A 35 13.97 13.81 -6.28
CA SER A 35 13.25 13.87 -7.55
C SER A 35 12.44 12.61 -7.85
N ASN A 36 12.38 11.67 -6.91
CA ASN A 36 11.66 10.41 -7.05
C ASN A 36 10.53 10.35 -6.01
N VAL A 37 9.73 9.28 -6.07
CA VAL A 37 8.75 8.99 -5.03
C VAL A 37 9.05 7.63 -4.44
N ARG A 38 9.22 7.57 -3.13
CA ARG A 38 9.32 6.33 -2.38
C ARG A 38 7.94 5.92 -1.92
N VAL A 39 7.50 4.76 -2.37
CA VAL A 39 6.28 4.11 -1.91
C VAL A 39 6.65 3.01 -0.94
N THR A 40 6.08 3.05 0.26
CA THR A 40 6.36 2.10 1.34
C THR A 40 5.06 1.44 1.78
N TRP A 41 5.09 0.13 1.98
CA TRP A 41 4.03 -0.58 2.68
C TRP A 41 4.60 -1.49 3.76
N GLU A 42 3.86 -1.60 4.85
CA GLU A 42 4.18 -2.48 5.96
C GLU A 42 3.12 -3.53 6.13
N VAL A 43 3.58 -4.73 6.46
CA VAL A 43 2.75 -5.93 6.52
C VAL A 43 2.91 -6.56 7.89
N ALA A 44 1.81 -6.67 8.63
CA ALA A 44 1.77 -7.39 9.89
C ALA A 44 1.62 -8.91 9.69
N ASN A 45 0.96 -9.31 8.60
CA ASN A 45 0.76 -10.72 8.25
C ASN A 45 0.66 -10.87 6.73
N GLU A 46 1.40 -11.82 6.16
CA GLU A 46 1.42 -12.16 4.73
C GLU A 46 0.66 -13.46 4.40
N ALA A 47 -0.07 -14.03 5.36
CA ALA A 47 -0.85 -15.25 5.14
C ALA A 47 -1.79 -15.10 3.94
N GLY A 48 -1.67 -16.03 2.98
CA GLY A 48 -2.50 -16.07 1.79
C GLY A 48 -2.16 -15.02 0.72
N VAL A 49 -1.13 -14.19 0.89
CA VAL A 49 -0.69 -13.23 -0.13
C VAL A 49 -0.07 -13.96 -1.31
N GLN A 50 -0.49 -13.59 -2.52
CA GLN A 50 0.08 -14.06 -3.78
C GLN A 50 1.02 -13.01 -4.39
N SER A 51 0.62 -11.73 -4.35
CA SER A 51 1.43 -10.63 -4.90
C SER A 51 0.99 -9.27 -4.39
N TYR A 52 1.94 -8.32 -4.38
CA TYR A 52 1.72 -6.90 -4.22
C TYR A 52 1.77 -6.21 -5.57
N GLU A 53 0.64 -5.73 -6.07
CA GLU A 53 0.58 -4.96 -7.31
C GLU A 53 0.49 -3.47 -7.00
N LEU A 54 1.49 -2.71 -7.42
CA LEU A 54 1.53 -1.27 -7.23
C LEU A 54 1.08 -0.55 -8.50
N TYR A 55 0.17 0.40 -8.32
CA TYR A 55 -0.38 1.22 -9.37
C TYR A 55 -0.17 2.70 -9.07
N ARG A 56 -0.07 3.50 -10.13
CA ARG A 56 -0.04 4.95 -10.09
C ARG A 56 -1.08 5.52 -11.03
N LYS A 57 -1.66 6.65 -10.66
CA LYS A 57 -2.49 7.47 -11.51
C LYS A 57 -2.14 8.95 -11.30
N ALA A 58 -1.79 9.66 -12.37
CA ALA A 58 -1.73 11.11 -12.34
C ALA A 58 -3.15 11.72 -12.39
N ASN A 59 -3.33 12.94 -11.89
CA ASN A 59 -4.66 13.55 -11.85
C ASN A 59 -5.34 13.71 -13.23
N ASN A 60 -4.54 13.87 -14.27
CA ASN A 60 -4.98 13.98 -15.67
C ASN A 60 -5.13 12.62 -16.38
N GLU A 61 -4.79 11.51 -15.72
CA GLU A 61 -4.92 10.17 -16.29
C GLU A 61 -6.28 9.56 -15.93
N PRO A 62 -6.98 8.93 -16.90
CA PRO A 62 -8.31 8.36 -16.67
C PRO A 62 -8.27 7.09 -15.81
N ALA A 63 -7.13 6.39 -15.75
CA ALA A 63 -7.03 5.08 -15.11
C ALA A 63 -5.68 4.88 -14.40
N PHE A 64 -5.67 3.94 -13.46
CA PHE A 64 -4.45 3.50 -12.77
C PHE A 64 -3.61 2.63 -13.69
N GLY A 65 -2.35 3.02 -13.94
CA GLY A 65 -1.34 2.21 -14.59
C GLY A 65 -0.57 1.38 -13.55
N ARG A 66 -0.33 0.09 -13.83
CA ARG A 66 0.52 -0.75 -12.98
C ARG A 66 1.98 -0.37 -13.19
N ILE A 67 2.69 -0.08 -12.11
CA ILE A 67 4.11 0.33 -12.13
C ILE A 67 5.03 -0.76 -11.56
N SER A 68 4.51 -1.65 -10.71
CA SER A 68 5.31 -2.75 -10.15
C SER A 68 4.45 -3.93 -9.71
N THR A 69 5.06 -5.11 -9.70
CA THR A 69 4.53 -6.31 -9.06
C THR A 69 5.65 -6.91 -8.22
N THR A 70 5.40 -7.06 -6.92
CA THR A 70 6.36 -7.63 -5.95
C THR A 70 5.80 -8.91 -5.36
N SER A 71 6.59 -9.98 -5.37
CA SER A 71 6.23 -11.23 -4.70
C SER A 71 6.43 -11.12 -3.18
N PRO A 72 5.58 -11.78 -2.36
CA PRO A 72 5.78 -11.82 -0.92
C PRO A 72 7.10 -12.55 -0.60
N SER A 73 7.81 -12.06 0.41
CA SER A 73 9.15 -12.51 0.78
C SER A 73 9.31 -12.81 2.28
N GLY A 74 8.25 -12.65 3.08
CA GLY A 74 8.30 -12.74 4.55
C GLY A 74 8.73 -11.43 5.23
N GLN A 75 8.92 -10.35 4.47
CA GLN A 75 9.39 -9.08 5.02
C GLN A 75 8.23 -8.27 5.62
N MET A 76 8.50 -7.58 6.73
CA MET A 76 7.51 -6.68 7.35
C MET A 76 7.39 -5.34 6.64
N ARG A 77 8.38 -4.95 5.85
CA ARG A 77 8.43 -3.65 5.17
C ARG A 77 8.96 -3.80 3.76
N TYR A 78 8.21 -3.27 2.81
CA TYR A 78 8.54 -3.24 1.41
C TYR A 78 8.61 -1.81 0.90
N GLN A 79 9.44 -1.60 -0.12
CA GLN A 79 9.63 -0.29 -0.72
C GLN A 79 9.75 -0.39 -2.23
N TYR A 80 9.22 0.62 -2.92
CA TYR A 80 9.37 0.83 -4.34
C TYR A 80 9.78 2.27 -4.60
N LEU A 81 10.81 2.47 -5.41
CA LEU A 81 11.26 3.79 -5.84
C LEU A 81 10.73 4.08 -7.24
N ASP A 82 9.77 5.00 -7.34
CA ASP A 82 9.26 5.48 -8.61
C ASP A 82 10.14 6.63 -9.12
N THR A 83 10.90 6.34 -10.18
CA THR A 83 11.79 7.30 -10.86
C THR A 83 11.13 8.01 -12.03
N ASP A 84 9.93 7.58 -12.43
CA ASP A 84 9.30 7.99 -13.68
C ASP A 84 8.15 8.98 -13.44
N VAL A 85 8.11 9.54 -12.24
CA VAL A 85 7.11 10.52 -11.81
C VAL A 85 7.15 11.77 -12.69
N TYR A 86 8.33 12.18 -13.16
CA TYR A 86 8.52 13.44 -13.90
C TYR A 86 8.66 13.30 -15.43
N ARG A 87 8.52 12.09 -16.01
CA ARG A 87 8.72 11.89 -17.47
C ARG A 87 7.54 12.34 -18.36
N GLY A 88 6.46 12.88 -17.80
CA GLY A 88 5.30 13.39 -18.54
C GLY A 88 5.29 14.93 -18.71
N THR A 89 4.63 15.44 -19.75
CA THR A 89 4.58 16.85 -20.16
C THR A 89 3.83 17.82 -19.22
N GLN A 90 3.48 17.41 -17.99
CA GLN A 90 2.84 18.28 -17.01
C GLN A 90 3.45 17.97 -15.64
N GLY A 91 4.03 19.00 -15.01
CA GLY A 91 4.88 18.91 -13.82
C GLY A 91 4.31 18.06 -12.67
N GLY A 92 5.23 17.52 -11.88
CA GLY A 92 5.00 16.53 -10.83
C GLY A 92 3.77 16.78 -9.95
N GLY A 93 2.69 16.07 -10.27
CA GLY A 93 1.58 15.78 -9.36
C GLY A 93 0.30 16.60 -9.57
N PRO A 94 -0.79 16.25 -8.85
CA PRO A 94 -0.82 15.22 -7.81
C PRO A 94 -0.91 13.80 -8.37
N TYR A 95 -0.30 12.85 -7.66
CA TYR A 95 -0.35 11.42 -7.99
C TYR A 95 -1.15 10.67 -6.94
N THR A 96 -1.89 9.66 -7.37
CA THR A 96 -2.51 8.69 -6.47
C THR A 96 -1.84 7.34 -6.69
N TYR A 97 -1.29 6.78 -5.62
CA TYR A 97 -0.77 5.43 -5.60
C TYR A 97 -1.84 4.48 -5.04
N ARG A 98 -1.88 3.27 -5.59
CA ARG A 98 -2.74 2.20 -5.10
C ARG A 98 -1.94 0.91 -4.99
N LEU A 99 -1.95 0.31 -3.81
CA LEU A 99 -1.45 -1.03 -3.58
C LEU A 99 -2.62 -2.00 -3.62
N THR A 100 -2.59 -2.97 -4.51
CA THR A 100 -3.52 -4.09 -4.52
C THR A 100 -2.80 -5.34 -4.04
N VAL A 101 -3.23 -5.87 -2.91
CA VAL A 101 -2.75 -7.12 -2.33
C VAL A 101 -3.64 -8.24 -2.87
N ARG A 102 -3.08 -9.09 -3.72
CA ARG A 102 -3.78 -10.28 -4.22
C ARG A 102 -3.69 -11.37 -3.16
N THR A 103 -4.83 -11.90 -2.71
CA THR A 103 -4.84 -13.00 -1.74
C THR A 103 -5.72 -14.15 -2.21
N THR A 104 -5.53 -15.33 -1.62
CA THR A 104 -6.38 -16.51 -1.88
C THR A 104 -7.84 -16.32 -1.47
N THR A 105 -8.12 -15.38 -0.58
CA THR A 105 -9.47 -15.10 -0.05
C THR A 105 -10.15 -13.90 -0.71
N GLY A 106 -9.43 -13.15 -1.56
CA GLY A 106 -9.91 -11.94 -2.22
C GLY A 106 -8.90 -10.79 -2.17
N ASP A 107 -9.08 -9.80 -3.03
CA ASP A 107 -8.11 -8.71 -3.14
C ASP A 107 -8.40 -7.58 -2.16
N GLN A 108 -7.34 -7.02 -1.58
CA GLN A 108 -7.41 -5.83 -0.76
C GLN A 108 -6.73 -4.67 -1.49
N SER A 109 -7.26 -3.46 -1.35
CA SER A 109 -6.66 -2.27 -1.99
C SER A 109 -6.50 -1.12 -1.01
N TYR A 110 -5.33 -0.48 -1.06
CA TYR A 110 -4.96 0.66 -0.23
C TYR A 110 -4.54 1.81 -1.13
N THR A 111 -4.86 3.04 -0.77
CA THR A 111 -4.53 4.23 -1.56
C THR A 111 -3.74 5.23 -0.74
N SER A 112 -2.82 5.92 -1.41
CA SER A 112 -2.04 7.02 -0.83
C SER A 112 -1.94 8.13 -1.86
N THR A 113 -2.39 9.33 -1.49
CA THR A 113 -2.34 10.50 -2.36
C THR A 113 -1.08 11.30 -2.07
N LEU A 114 -0.32 11.56 -3.13
CA LEU A 114 0.83 12.44 -3.09
C LEU A 114 0.43 13.78 -3.68
N GLY A 115 0.39 14.79 -2.82
CA GLY A 115 0.11 16.17 -3.23
C GLY A 115 1.14 16.69 -4.24
N GLN A 116 0.86 17.85 -4.83
CA GLN A 116 1.83 18.51 -5.69
C GLN A 116 3.09 18.87 -4.89
N THR A 117 4.27 18.67 -5.48
CA THR A 117 5.48 19.30 -4.94
C THR A 117 5.26 20.81 -4.88
N PRO A 118 5.44 21.47 -3.73
CA PRO A 118 5.34 22.92 -3.67
C PRO A 118 6.32 23.54 -4.67
N SER A 119 5.85 24.54 -5.41
CA SER A 119 6.69 25.28 -6.36
C SER A 119 7.93 25.83 -5.65
N ALA A 120 9.04 26.02 -6.38
CA ALA A 120 10.27 26.62 -5.83
C ALA A 120 9.97 27.97 -5.13
N VAL A 121 9.00 28.72 -5.67
CA VAL A 121 8.48 29.97 -5.12
C VAL A 121 7.76 29.76 -3.77
N GLN A 122 6.87 28.77 -3.65
CA GLN A 122 6.22 28.46 -2.36
C GLN A 122 7.22 27.98 -1.29
N ARG A 123 8.27 27.26 -1.69
CA ARG A 123 9.35 26.85 -0.77
C ARG A 123 10.17 28.04 -0.29
N SER A 124 10.51 28.98 -1.18
CA SER A 124 11.26 30.18 -0.81
C SER A 124 10.46 31.12 0.09
N TRP A 125 9.16 31.32 -0.19
CA TRP A 125 8.27 32.11 0.67
C TRP A 125 8.14 31.54 2.10
N GLY A 126 8.07 30.21 2.24
CA GLY A 126 8.03 29.57 3.56
C GLY A 126 9.30 29.80 4.37
N SER A 127 10.47 29.74 3.72
CA SER A 127 11.76 29.99 4.36
C SER A 127 11.93 31.46 4.77
N ILE A 128 11.59 32.40 3.87
CA ILE A 128 11.64 33.85 4.14
C ILE A 128 10.72 34.22 5.32
N LYS A 129 9.48 33.72 5.33
CA LYS A 129 8.52 34.00 6.42
C LYS A 129 8.95 33.43 7.77
N SER A 130 9.85 32.44 7.78
CA SER A 130 10.43 31.91 9.02
C SER A 130 11.61 32.73 9.55
N MET A 131 12.14 33.69 8.79
CA MET A 131 13.25 34.55 9.22
C MET A 131 12.77 35.84 9.93
N PHE A 132 11.49 36.16 9.84
CA PHE A 132 10.90 37.38 10.44
C PHE A 132 9.97 37.06 11.62
N ARG A 133 10.24 35.96 12.33
CA ARG A 133 9.55 35.57 13.57
C ARG A 133 10.53 35.54 14.72
#